data_AF-A0A3C1VEY5-F1
#
_entry.id   AF-A0A3C1VEY5-F1
#
_cell.length_a   1.000
_cell.length_b   1.000
_cell.length_c   1.000
_cell.angle_alpha   90.00
_cell.angle_beta   90.00
_cell.angle_gamma   90.00
#
_symmetry.space_group_name_H-M   'P 1'
#
loop_
_entity.id
_entity.type
_entity.pdbx_description
1 polymer ?
#
loop_
_entity_poly.entity_id
_entity_poly.type
_entity_poly.pdbx_seq_one_letter_code
_entity_poly.pdbx_strand_id
1 'polypeptide(L)'
;MMSIVLVNVAAAVTVGELHCESRRNPLGIDELRPQLSWIIESDRRSEVQTAYQVLVASTPELLTADHGDLWDSGKVASDATAQVEYAGQNLPSHAK
;
A
#
# COMPACT_ATOMS: atom_id res chain seq x y z
N MET A 1 8.92 -13.21 -5.31
CA MET A 1 7.58 -12.78 -5.75
C MET A 1 7.18 -11.68 -4.79
N MET A 2 7.36 -10.42 -5.19
CA MET A 2 7.19 -9.27 -4.30
C MET A 2 5.71 -9.02 -4.15
N SER A 3 5.17 -9.25 -2.95
CA SER A 3 3.74 -9.14 -2.69
C SER A 3 3.48 -7.83 -1.97
N ILE A 4 2.95 -6.85 -2.70
CA ILE A 4 2.49 -5.57 -2.15
C ILE A 4 1.04 -5.75 -1.73
N VAL A 5 0.75 -5.97 -0.43
CA VAL A 5 -0.62 -5.82 0.10
C VAL A 5 -0.60 -5.68 1.64
N LEU A 6 -0.94 -4.52 2.20
CA LEU A 6 -2.19 -4.32 2.96
C LEU A 6 -2.28 -2.84 3.40
N VAL A 7 -3.44 -2.23 3.15
CA VAL A 7 -3.84 -0.97 3.79
C VAL A 7 -4.89 -1.35 4.83
N ASN A 8 -4.60 -1.14 6.12
CA ASN A 8 -5.55 -1.42 7.19
C ASN A 8 -6.61 -0.29 7.22
N VAL A 9 -7.88 -0.65 7.00
CA VAL A 9 -9.01 0.28 6.97
C VAL A 9 -10.03 -0.09 8.05
N ALA A 10 -10.61 0.93 8.67
CA ALA A 10 -11.66 0.78 9.67
C ALA A 10 -12.89 0.01 9.11
N ALA A 11 -13.54 -0.75 9.99
CA ALA A 11 -14.40 -1.92 9.77
C ALA A 11 -15.63 -1.86 8.82
N ALA A 12 -15.80 -0.87 7.94
CA ALA A 12 -16.95 -0.75 7.03
C ALA A 12 -16.58 -0.38 5.57
N VAL A 13 -15.31 -0.49 5.22
CA VAL A 13 -14.79 -0.08 3.90
C VAL A 13 -13.77 -1.10 3.45
N THR A 14 -13.82 -1.52 2.18
CA THR A 14 -12.84 -2.41 1.56
C THR A 14 -11.87 -1.62 0.69
N VAL A 15 -10.61 -2.05 0.67
CA VAL A 15 -9.60 -1.48 -0.23
C VAL A 15 -9.56 -2.33 -1.48
N GLY A 16 -9.92 -1.74 -2.61
CA GLY A 16 -9.87 -2.33 -3.93
C GLY A 16 -8.71 -1.77 -4.76
N GLU A 17 -8.40 -2.46 -5.86
CA GLU A 17 -7.55 -1.93 -6.94
C GLU A 17 -6.23 -1.27 -6.45
N LEU A 18 -5.45 -2.01 -5.66
CA LEU A 18 -4.10 -1.57 -5.27
C LEU A 18 -3.21 -1.52 -6.52
N HIS A 19 -2.68 -0.33 -6.77
CA HIS A 19 -1.76 -0.05 -7.86
C HIS A 19 -0.46 0.53 -7.30
N CYS A 20 0.62 0.18 -7.98
CA CYS A 20 1.94 0.75 -7.79
C CYS A 20 2.44 1.23 -9.15
N GLU A 21 2.81 2.50 -9.29
CA GLU A 21 3.11 3.14 -10.58
C GLU A 21 1.99 2.94 -11.62
N SER A 22 0.73 3.05 -11.17
CA SER A 22 -0.48 2.77 -11.98
C SER A 22 -0.55 1.34 -12.55
N ARG A 23 0.20 0.38 -11.99
CA ARG A 23 0.21 -1.03 -12.41
C ARG A 23 -0.24 -1.94 -11.27
N ARG A 24 -0.98 -2.99 -11.60
CA ARG A 24 -1.35 -4.05 -10.65
C ARG A 24 -0.21 -5.05 -10.54
N ASN A 25 0.28 -5.27 -9.33
CA ASN A 25 1.37 -6.21 -9.02
C ASN A 25 2.55 -6.15 -10.02
N PRO A 26 3.18 -4.97 -10.19
CA PRO A 26 4.29 -4.83 -11.13
C PRO A 26 5.47 -5.71 -10.71
N LEU A 27 6.05 -6.41 -11.68
CA LEU A 27 7.31 -7.12 -11.51
C LEU A 27 8.46 -6.19 -11.89
N GLY A 28 9.41 -5.98 -10.98
CA GLY A 28 10.59 -5.14 -11.21
C GLY A 28 10.26 -3.65 -11.24
N ILE A 29 10.27 -3.01 -10.07
CA ILE A 29 10.19 -1.55 -9.95
C ILE A 29 11.60 -1.01 -9.79
N ASP A 30 12.07 -0.28 -10.80
CA ASP A 30 13.36 0.43 -10.76
C ASP A 30 13.24 1.84 -10.16
N GLU A 31 12.00 2.30 -9.93
CA GLU A 31 11.73 3.57 -9.25
C GLU A 31 12.05 3.42 -7.75
N LEU A 32 12.83 4.36 -7.21
CA LEU A 32 13.25 4.32 -5.81
C LEU A 32 12.11 4.69 -4.86
N ARG A 33 11.17 5.49 -5.37
CA ARG A 33 10.01 6.00 -4.62
C ARG A 33 8.74 5.83 -5.43
N PRO A 34 8.29 4.58 -5.64
CA PRO A 34 7.09 4.37 -6.42
C PRO A 34 5.87 4.99 -5.74
N GLN A 35 4.95 5.49 -6.55
CA GLN A 35 3.66 6.00 -6.15
C GLN A 35 2.67 4.85 -5.99
N LEU A 36 2.00 4.85 -4.85
CA LEU A 36 0.94 3.92 -4.50
C LEU A 36 -0.42 4.60 -4.67
N SER A 37 -1.40 3.81 -5.09
CA SER A 37 -2.78 4.23 -5.14
C SER A 37 -3.72 3.06 -4.90
N TRP A 38 -4.89 3.35 -4.35
CA TRP A 38 -5.93 2.38 -4.06
C TRP A 38 -7.31 3.00 -4.24
N ILE A 39 -8.32 2.15 -4.32
CA ILE A 39 -9.72 2.54 -4.36
C ILE A 39 -10.36 2.15 -3.03
N ILE A 40 -11.15 3.06 -2.48
CA ILE A 40 -11.96 2.85 -1.29
C ILE A 40 -13.37 2.46 -1.76
N GLU A 41 -13.81 1.27 -1.38
CA GLU A 41 -15.13 0.75 -1.70
C GLU A 41 -15.99 0.71 -0.43
N SER A 42 -17.18 1.28 -0.51
CA SER A 42 -18.15 1.27 0.60
C SER A 42 -19.57 1.10 0.08
N ASP A 43 -20.40 0.42 0.86
CA ASP A 43 -21.84 0.28 0.64
C ASP A 43 -22.64 1.50 1.14
N ARG A 44 -21.98 2.43 1.84
CA ARG A 44 -22.57 3.64 2.42
C ARG A 44 -22.27 4.88 1.59
N ARG A 45 -23.25 5.78 1.51
CA ARG A 45 -23.08 7.07 0.84
C ARG A 45 -22.26 8.01 1.71
N SER A 46 -21.49 8.88 1.05
CA SER A 46 -20.71 9.95 1.67
C SER A 46 -19.66 9.47 2.68
N GLU A 47 -19.17 8.24 2.53
CA GLU A 47 -17.99 7.78 3.26
C GLU A 47 -16.73 8.39 2.65
N VAL A 48 -15.82 8.82 3.51
CA VAL A 48 -14.53 9.39 3.13
C VAL A 48 -13.44 8.76 3.97
N GLN A 49 -12.30 8.47 3.35
CA GLN A 49 -11.11 8.08 4.09
C GLN A 49 -10.64 9.27 4.94
N THR A 50 -10.35 9.04 6.21
CA THR A 50 -9.82 10.07 7.13
C THR A 50 -8.37 9.81 7.52
N ALA A 51 -7.91 8.58 7.31
CA ALA A 51 -6.53 8.18 7.52
C ALA A 51 -6.21 6.93 6.70
N TYR A 52 -4.92 6.70 6.44
CA TYR A 52 -4.39 5.47 5.88
C TYR A 52 -3.18 4.97 6.67
N GLN A 53 -2.84 3.70 6.49
CA GLN A 53 -1.56 3.12 6.86
C GLN A 53 -1.13 2.17 5.75
N VAL A 54 0.10 2.32 5.27
CA VAL A 54 0.69 1.46 4.24
C VAL A 54 1.74 0.58 4.89
N LEU A 55 1.60 -0.72 4.70
CA LEU A 55 2.61 -1.73 5.02
C LEU A 55 3.23 -2.26 3.73
N VAL A 56 4.56 -2.31 3.67
CA VAL A 56 5.32 -2.95 2.61
C VAL A 56 6.26 -3.95 3.25
N ALA A 57 6.20 -5.19 2.76
CA ALA A 57 7.04 -6.25 3.27
C ALA A 57 7.74 -7.04 2.17
N SER A 58 8.84 -7.69 2.55
CA SER A 58 9.60 -8.58 1.69
C SER A 58 8.87 -9.89 1.40
N THR A 59 7.96 -10.32 2.29
CA THR A 59 7.13 -11.53 2.11
C THR A 59 5.67 -11.33 2.54
N PRO A 60 4.71 -12.08 1.96
CA PRO A 60 3.29 -12.02 2.35
C PRO A 60 3.04 -12.40 3.81
N GLU A 61 3.87 -13.29 4.38
CA GLU A 61 3.71 -13.79 5.75
C GLU A 61 3.90 -12.68 6.77
N LEU A 62 4.81 -11.73 6.51
CA LEU A 62 5.03 -10.57 7.36
C LEU A 62 3.81 -9.64 7.35
N LEU A 63 3.19 -9.43 6.19
CA LEU A 63 1.97 -8.62 6.07
C LEU A 63 0.78 -9.27 6.77
N THR A 64 0.69 -10.61 6.73
CA THR A 64 -0.32 -11.37 7.49
C THR A 64 -0.15 -11.21 9.00
N ALA A 65 1.06 -10.84 9.46
CA ALA A 65 1.39 -10.54 10.85
C ALA A 65 1.37 -9.02 11.17
N ASP A 66 0.76 -8.20 10.30
CA ASP A 66 0.75 -6.72 10.40
C ASP A 66 2.15 -6.11 10.53
N HIS A 67 3.14 -6.69 9.83
CA HIS A 67 4.53 -6.27 9.87
C HIS A 67 5.04 -5.87 8.47
N GLY A 68 5.39 -4.60 8.31
CA GLY A 68 6.07 -4.08 7.12
C GLY A 68 7.57 -3.90 7.37
N ASP A 69 8.38 -4.92 7.09
CA ASP A 69 9.83 -4.88 7.31
C ASP A 69 10.54 -3.90 6.36
N LEU A 70 9.96 -3.62 5.19
CA LEU A 70 10.48 -2.62 4.24
C LEU A 70 9.94 -1.22 4.54
N TRP A 71 8.65 -1.13 4.89
CA TRP A 71 8.02 0.12 5.26
C TRP A 71 6.76 -0.08 6.10
N ASP A 72 6.62 0.76 7.12
CA ASP A 72 5.36 1.04 7.79
C ASP A 72 5.21 2.56 7.84
N SER A 73 4.17 3.11 7.20
CA SER A 73 3.91 4.56 7.25
C SER A 73 3.41 5.03 8.61
N GLY A 74 2.97 4.09 9.46
CA GLY A 74 2.07 4.38 10.56
C GLY A 74 0.74 4.94 10.08
N LYS A 75 -0.10 5.37 11.03
CA LYS A 75 -1.36 6.04 10.70
C LYS A 75 -1.08 7.47 10.23
N VAL A 76 -1.39 7.76 8.97
CA VAL A 76 -1.32 9.09 8.38
C VAL A 76 -2.73 9.66 8.28
N ALA A 77 -2.98 10.82 8.90
CA ALA A 77 -4.26 11.53 8.81
C ALA A 77 -4.37 12.25 7.46
N SER A 78 -5.00 11.62 6.48
CA SER A 78 -5.14 12.10 5.11
C SER A 78 -6.25 11.35 4.38
N ASP A 79 -6.95 12.07 3.50
CA ASP A 79 -7.95 11.55 2.57
C ASP A 79 -7.33 11.13 1.22
N ALA A 80 -6.01 11.26 1.05
CA ALA A 80 -5.33 10.85 -0.16
C ALA A 80 -5.43 9.33 -0.36
N THR A 81 -5.84 8.93 -1.57
CA THR A 81 -5.91 7.52 -2.00
C THR A 81 -5.04 7.24 -3.23
N ALA A 82 -4.33 8.24 -3.73
CA ALA A 82 -3.47 8.14 -4.91
C ALA A 82 -2.23 9.01 -4.74
N GLN A 83 -1.20 8.70 -5.54
CA GLN A 83 0.08 9.40 -5.52
C GLN A 83 0.76 9.39 -4.14
N VAL A 84 0.53 8.34 -3.35
CA VAL A 84 1.17 8.16 -2.06
C VAL A 84 2.56 7.60 -2.31
N GLU A 85 3.58 8.46 -2.16
CA GLU A 85 4.97 8.08 -2.39
C GLU A 85 5.45 7.08 -1.34
N TYR A 86 6.10 6.02 -1.81
CA TYR A 86 6.83 5.11 -0.95
C TYR A 86 7.97 5.84 -0.21
N ALA A 87 7.93 5.78 1.12
CA ALA A 87 8.91 6.44 2.00
C ALA A 87 9.71 5.44 2.86
N GLY A 88 9.72 4.16 2.48
CA GLY A 88 10.42 3.11 3.19
C GLY A 88 11.87 2.92 2.78
N GLN A 89 12.42 1.78 3.19
CA GLN A 89 13.78 1.37 2.83
C GLN A 89 13.90 1.12 1.32
N ASN A 90 15.07 1.33 0.74
CA ASN A 90 15.28 1.04 -0.68
C ASN A 90 14.82 -0.37 -1.03
N LEU A 91 13.96 -0.45 -2.04
CA LEU A 91 13.47 -1.74 -2.52
C LEU A 91 14.68 -2.53 -3.05
N PRO A 92 14.89 -3.77 -2.60
CA PRO A 92 15.96 -4.59 -3.13
C PRO A 92 15.72 -4.76 -4.64
N SER A 93 16.66 -4.24 -5.44
CA SER A 93 16.68 -4.50 -6.88
C SER A 93 16.65 -6.01 -7.08
N HIS A 94 15.78 -6.49 -7.96
CA HIS A 94 15.78 -7.90 -8.35
C HIS A 94 17.13 -8.23 -9.00
N ALA A 95 18.05 -8.78 -8.20
CA ALA A 95 19.18 -9.52 -8.74
C ALA A 95 18.65 -10.86 -9.28
N LYS A 96 18.30 -10.84 -10.58
CA LYS A 96 18.03 -11.96 -11.50
C LYS A 96 17.21 -13.16 -11.01
#